data_AF-A0A3D1IT39-F1
#
_entry.id   AF-A0A3D1IT39-F1
#
_cell.length_a   1.000
_cell.length_b   1.000
_cell.length_c   1.000
_cell.angle_alpha   90.00
_cell.angle_beta   90.00
_cell.angle_gamma   90.00
#
_symmetry.space_group_name_H-M   'P 1'
#
loop_
_entity.id
_entity.type
_entity.pdbx_description
1 polymer ?
#
loop_
_entity_poly.entity_id
_entity_poly.type
_entity_poly.pdbx_seq_one_letter_code
_entity_poly.pdbx_strand_id
1 'polypeptide(L)' 'MNTYSLLDEKRFLVREIDTEVMVFDAVRLMDTYQVGALMVVEHEMLVGLVPSGITPARLC' A
#
# COMPACT_ATOMS: atom_id res chain seq x y z
N MET A 1 22.34 -12.31 3.48
CA MET A 1 20.99 -11.78 3.78
C MET A 1 20.17 -11.89 2.51
N ASN A 2 18.98 -12.50 2.57
CA ASN A 2 18.08 -12.62 1.42
C ASN A 2 16.76 -11.88 1.69
N THR A 3 15.93 -11.72 0.66
CA THR A 3 14.63 -11.05 0.77
C THR A 3 13.71 -11.71 1.80
N TYR A 4 13.73 -13.04 1.91
CA TYR A 4 12.95 -13.76 2.93
C TYR A 4 13.33 -13.34 4.35
N SER A 5 14.62 -13.27 4.68
CA SER A 5 15.08 -12.84 6.01
C SER A 5 14.66 -11.40 6.35
N LEU A 6 14.67 -10.50 5.36
CA LEU A 6 14.27 -9.10 5.55
C LEU A 6 12.74 -8.96 5.77
N LEU A 7 11.94 -9.79 5.11
CA LEU A 7 10.48 -9.77 5.23
C LEU A 7 9.99 -10.43 6.52
N ASP A 8 10.68 -11.49 6.96
CA ASP A 8 10.40 -12.18 8.23
C ASP A 8 10.63 -11.24 9.43
N GLU A 9 11.73 -10.49 9.42
CA GLU A 9 11.99 -9.42 10.41
C GLU A 9 10.88 -8.35 10.41
N LYS A 10 10.33 -8.01 9.23
CA LYS A 10 9.23 -7.05 9.06
C LYS A 10 7.84 -7.65 9.31
N ARG A 11 7.75 -8.95 9.64
CA ARG A 11 6.53 -9.71 9.93
C ARG A 11 5.48 -9.72 8.81
N PHE A 12 5.91 -9.65 7.54
CA PHE A 12 5.00 -9.75 6.38
C PHE A 12 3.76 -8.86 6.44
N LEU A 13 3.85 -7.68 7.05
CA LEU A 13 2.71 -6.77 7.17
C LEU A 13 2.47 -6.08 5.82
N VAL A 14 1.64 -6.70 4.99
CA VAL A 14 1.23 -6.17 3.71
C VAL A 14 -0.08 -5.39 3.89
N ARG A 15 -0.14 -4.19 3.31
CA ARG A 15 -1.33 -3.33 3.34
C ARG A 15 -1.99 -3.33 1.98
N GLU A 16 -3.21 -3.83 1.94
CA GLU A 16 -4.01 -3.99 0.74
C GLU A 16 -5.25 -3.11 0.78
N ILE A 17 -5.75 -2.78 -0.42
CA ILE A 17 -7.00 -2.08 -0.68
C ILE A 17 -7.71 -2.77 -1.85
N ASP A 18 -9.02 -2.61 -1.90
CA ASP A 18 -9.85 -3.03 -3.04
C ASP A 18 -9.71 -2.06 -4.23
N THR A 19 -10.04 -2.53 -5.44
CA THR A 19 -9.97 -1.73 -6.68
C THR A 19 -10.89 -0.51 -6.68
N GLU A 20 -11.98 -0.55 -5.92
CA GLU A 20 -12.99 0.52 -5.85
C GLU A 20 -12.71 1.53 -4.71
N VAL A 21 -11.58 1.39 -3.99
CA VAL A 21 -11.21 2.36 -2.95
C VAL A 21 -10.96 3.73 -3.55
N MET A 22 -11.59 4.74 -2.96
CA MET A 22 -11.38 6.13 -3.35
C MET A 22 -9.93 6.55 -3.10
N VAL A 23 -9.33 7.26 -4.05
CA VAL A 23 -7.93 7.72 -3.97
C VAL A 23 -7.65 8.50 -2.68
N PHE A 24 -8.59 9.33 -2.22
CA PHE A 24 -8.45 10.07 -0.97
C PHE A 24 -8.34 9.14 0.25
N ASP A 25 -9.16 8.09 0.30
CA ASP A 25 -9.11 7.10 1.38
C ASP A 25 -7.82 6.30 1.31
N ALA A 26 -7.32 5.96 0.11
CA ALA A 26 -6.01 5.33 -0.06
C ALA A 26 -4.88 6.22 0.52
N VAL A 27 -4.89 7.53 0.29
CA VAL A 27 -3.91 8.46 0.88
C VAL A 27 -4.01 8.48 2.41
N ARG A 28 -5.23 8.55 2.96
CA ARG A 28 -5.43 8.51 4.42
C ARG A 28 -4.96 7.20 5.04
N LEU A 29 -5.17 6.08 4.35
CA LEU A 29 -4.69 4.77 4.77
C LEU A 29 -3.16 4.69 4.74
N MET A 30 -2.51 5.30 3.73
CA MET A 30 -1.05 5.40 3.68
C MET A 30 -0.49 6.16 4.90
N ASP A 31 -1.10 7.28 5.27
CA ASP A 31 -0.72 8.02 6.47
C ASP A 31 -1.00 7.20 7.75
N THR A 32 -2.18 6.60 7.87
CA THR A 32 -2.56 5.77 9.02
C THR A 32 -1.60 4.60 9.24
N TYR A 33 -1.17 3.95 8.17
CA TYR A 33 -0.25 2.82 8.22
C TYR A 33 1.23 3.23 8.17
N GLN A 34 1.53 4.52 7.97
CA GLN A 34 2.87 5.06 7.76
C GLN A 34 3.61 4.30 6.63
N VAL A 35 2.94 4.09 5.50
CA VAL A 35 3.49 3.41 4.31
C VAL A 35 3.43 4.31 3.08
N GLY A 36 4.40 4.14 2.18
CA GLY A 36 4.47 4.88 0.93
C GLY A 36 3.76 4.22 -0.25
N ALA A 37 3.16 3.03 -0.05
CA ALA A 37 2.41 2.35 -1.10
C ALA A 37 1.39 1.36 -0.51
N LEU A 38 0.30 1.15 -1.25
CA LEU A 38 -0.74 0.16 -0.97
C LEU A 38 -0.85 -0.82 -2.15
N MET A 39 -1.04 -2.10 -1.84
CA MET A 39 -1.34 -3.11 -2.85
C MET A 39 -2.83 -3.07 -3.21
N VAL A 40 -3.15 -3.15 -4.49
CA VAL A 40 -4.53 -3.30 -4.95
C VAL A 40 -4.78 -4.77 -5.19
N VAL A 41 -5.71 -5.35 -4.42
CA VAL A 41 -6.03 -6.78 -4.47
C VAL A 41 -7.49 -6.93 -4.88
N GLU A 42 -7.74 -7.83 -5.82
CA GLU A 42 -9.08 -8.21 -6.28
C GLU A 42 -9.14 -9.74 -6.36
N HIS A 43 -10.14 -10.37 -5.74
CA HIS A 43 -10.28 -11.84 -5.74
C HIS A 43 -9.00 -12.60 -5.34
N GLU A 44 -8.32 -12.15 -4.26
CA GLU A 44 -7.02 -12.70 -3.79
C GLU A 44 -5.85 -12.55 -4.79
N MET A 45 -6.03 -11.76 -5.85
CA MET A 45 -4.99 -11.49 -6.85
C MET A 45 -4.45 -10.06 -6.68
N LEU A 46 -3.13 -9.92 -6.67
CA LEU A 46 -2.48 -8.61 -6.76
C LEU A 46 -2.66 -8.05 -8.18
N VAL A 47 -3.52 -7.04 -8.32
CA VAL A 47 -3.85 -6.41 -9.61
C VAL A 47 -3.19 -5.04 -9.80
N GLY A 48 -2.66 -4.44 -8.73
CA GLY A 48 -2.02 -3.13 -8.83
C GLY A 48 -1.20 -2.70 -7.62
N LEU A 49 -0.54 -1.55 -7.77
CA LEU A 49 0.23 -0.87 -6.73
C LEU A 49 -0.07 0.63 -6.80
N VAL A 50 -0.49 1.22 -5.69
CA VAL A 50 -0.71 2.67 -5.56
C VAL A 50 0.40 3.23 -4.68
N PRO A 51 1.40 3.94 -5.22
CA PRO A 51 2.41 4.62 -4.43
C PRO A 51 1.94 6.04 -4.05
N SER A 52 2.43 6.59 -2.94
CA SER A 52 2.09 7.95 -2.48
C SER A 52 2.43 9.04 -3.51
N GLY A 53 3.45 8.82 -4.33
CA GLY A 53 3.94 9.77 -5.33
C GLY A 53 3.02 10.02 -6.54
N ILE A 54 1.92 9.28 -6.72
CA ILE A 54 0.92 9.62 -7.76
C ILE A 54 -0.04 10.72 -7.31
N THR A 55 -0.05 11.05 -6.01
CA THR A 55 -0.92 12.10 -5.49
C THR A 55 -0.22 13.45 -5.58
N PRO A 56 -0.88 14.50 -6.10
CA PRO A 56 -0.27 15.81 -6.14
C PRO A 56 0.04 16.25 -4.71
N ALA A 57 1.25 16.80 -4.50
CA ALA A 57 1.81 17.19 -3.20
C ALA A 57 0.99 18.21 -2.37
N ARG A 58 -0.24 18.53 -2.78
CA ARG A 58 -1.15 19.52 -2.20
C ARG A 58 -2.35 18.93 -1.46
N LEU A 59 -2.35 17.62 -1.18
CA LEU A 59 -3.40 16.96 -0.39
C LEU A 59 -3.06 16.81 1.10
N CYS A 60 -1.96 17.42 1.56
CA CYS A 60 -1.57 17.51 2.97
C CYS A 60 -1.73 18.94 3.50
#